data_AF-N8V2K5-F1
#
_entry.id   AF-N8V2K5-F1
#
_cell.length_a   1.000
_cell.length_b   1.000
_cell.length_c   1.000
_cell.angle_alpha   90.00
_cell.angle_beta   90.00
_cell.angle_gamma   90.00
#
_symmetry.space_group_name_H-M   'P 1'
#
loop_
_entity.id
_entity.type
_entity.pdbx_description
1 polymer ?
#
loop_
_entity_poly.entity_id
_entity_poly.type
_entity_poly.pdbx_seq_one_letter_code
_entity_poly.pdbx_strand_id
1 'polypeptide(L)' 'QSWLDLLFLSFSLQSATGLSDLMPMSPAARVLAMLQMFGGVMYLAVVVSRLIALQYIAHLPKNQ' A
#
# COMPACT_ATOMS: atom_id res chain seq x y z
N GLN A 1 -16.14 -19.60 3.04
CA GLN A 1 -14.92 -19.36 2.21
C GLN A 1 -14.80 -17.90 1.78
N SER A 2 -15.89 -17.19 1.53
CA SER A 2 -15.91 -15.75 1.16
C SER A 2 -15.08 -14.80 2.05
N TRP A 3 -14.93 -15.06 3.36
CA TRP A 3 -14.15 -14.19 4.24
C TRP A 3 -12.66 -14.18 3.90
N LEU A 4 -12.08 -15.34 3.62
CA LEU A 4 -10.68 -15.44 3.20
C LEU A 4 -10.47 -14.83 1.81
N ASP A 5 -11.43 -14.99 0.90
CA ASP A 5 -11.38 -14.39 -0.44
C ASP A 5 -11.40 -12.86 -0.38
N LEU A 6 -12.20 -12.27 0.52
CA LEU A 6 -12.24 -10.82 0.75
C LEU A 6 -10.95 -10.28 1.38
N LEU A 7 -10.35 -11.04 2.31
CA LEU A 7 -9.05 -10.69 2.88
C LEU A 7 -7.93 -10.77 1.84
N PHE A 8 -7.92 -11.84 1.04
CA PHE A 8 -6.97 -12.05 -0.04
C PHE A 8 -7.09 -10.97 -1.12
N LEU A 9 -8.31 -10.57 -1.46
CA LEU A 9 -8.58 -9.43 -2.34
C LEU A 9 -8.00 -8.13 -1.76
N SER A 10 -8.21 -7.85 -0.47
CA SER A 10 -7.73 -6.62 0.18
C SER A 10 -6.19 -6.56 0.24
N PHE A 11 -5.54 -7.68 0.53
CA PHE A 11 -4.08 -7.79 0.60
C PHE A 11 -3.44 -7.67 -0.79
N SER A 12 -4.05 -8.28 -1.79
CA SER A 12 -3.57 -8.21 -3.18
C SER A 12 -3.75 -6.83 -3.79
N LEU A 13 -4.86 -6.16 -3.47
CA LEU A 13 -5.08 -4.78 -3.87
C LEU A 13 -4.09 -3.82 -3.21
N GLN A 14 -3.75 -4.06 -1.94
CA GLN A 14 -2.76 -3.27 -1.19
C GLN A 14 -1.33 -3.50 -1.69
N SER A 15 -0.99 -4.71 -2.13
CA SER A 15 0.33 -5.08 -2.65
C SER A 15 0.49 -4.80 -4.16
N ALA A 16 -0.55 -4.24 -4.80
CA ALA A 16 -0.63 -4.04 -6.25
C ALA A 16 -0.39 -5.33 -7.09
N THR A 17 -0.58 -6.51 -6.50
CA THR A 17 -0.36 -7.80 -7.17
C THR A 17 -1.48 -8.19 -8.11
N GLY A 18 -2.62 -7.48 -8.06
CA GLY A 18 -3.67 -7.49 -9.08
C GLY A 18 -4.24 -8.87 -9.40
N LEU A 19 -5.20 -9.34 -8.60
CA LEU A 19 -5.98 -10.53 -8.95
C LEU A 19 -7.13 -10.16 -9.89
N SER A 20 -7.11 -10.71 -11.10
CA SER A 20 -8.16 -10.51 -12.10
C SER A 20 -9.42 -11.35 -11.85
N ASP A 21 -9.39 -12.29 -10.92
CA ASP A 21 -10.42 -13.34 -10.77
C ASP A 21 -11.59 -12.93 -9.85
N LEU A 22 -11.40 -11.90 -9.03
CA LEU A 22 -12.41 -11.40 -8.08
C LEU A 22 -12.71 -9.93 -8.34
N MET A 23 -13.72 -9.67 -9.17
CA MET A 23 -14.19 -8.31 -9.44
C MET A 23 -15.18 -7.85 -8.36
N PRO A 24 -14.98 -6.69 -7.71
CA PRO A 24 -15.96 -6.13 -6.78
C PRO A 24 -17.22 -5.70 -7.56
N MET A 25 -18.27 -6.52 -7.47
CA MET A 25 -19.58 -6.26 -8.11
C MET A 25 -20.39 -5.18 -7.40
N SER A 26 -20.12 -4.89 -6.11
CA SER A 26 -20.86 -3.89 -5.34
C SER A 26 -20.21 -2.50 -5.41
N PRO A 27 -21.00 -1.40 -5.54
CA PRO A 27 -20.47 -0.03 -5.57
C PRO A 27 -19.63 0.33 -4.35
N ALA A 28 -20.04 -0.13 -3.16
CA ALA A 28 -19.30 0.10 -1.92
C ALA A 28 -17.91 -0.56 -1.92
N ALA A 29 -17.80 -1.79 -2.46
CA ALA A 29 -16.51 -2.48 -2.57
C ALA A 29 -15.55 -1.78 -3.54
N ARG A 30 -16.06 -1.14 -4.61
CA ARG A 30 -15.24 -0.35 -5.53
C ARG A 30 -14.68 0.91 -4.86
N VAL A 31 -15.48 1.62 -4.06
CA VAL A 31 -15.01 2.79 -3.29
C VAL A 31 -13.94 2.39 -2.27
N LEU A 32 -14.16 1.29 -1.54
CA LEU A 32 -13.16 0.75 -0.60
C LEU A 32 -11.87 0.35 -1.33
N ALA A 33 -11.96 -0.27 -2.50
CA ALA A 33 -10.81 -0.61 -3.32
C ALA A 33 -10.01 0.62 -3.76
N MET A 34 -10.68 1.69 -4.19
CA MET A 34 -10.04 2.95 -4.57
C MET A 34 -9.32 3.61 -3.38
N LEU A 35 -9.96 3.61 -2.20
CA LEU A 35 -9.34 4.11 -0.96
C LEU A 35 -8.15 3.26 -0.52
N GLN A 36 -8.26 1.93 -0.62
CA GLN A 36 -7.19 0.99 -0.30
C GLN A 36 -5.95 1.24 -1.18
N MET A 37 -6.14 1.44 -2.49
CA MET A 37 -5.05 1.76 -3.43
C MET A 37 -4.37 3.08 -3.08
N PHE A 38 -5.14 4.13 -2.74
CA PHE A 38 -4.58 5.41 -2.31
C PHE A 38 -3.78 5.27 -1.00
N GLY A 39 -4.33 4.53 -0.03
CA GLY A 39 -3.66 4.23 1.24
C GLY A 39 -2.35 3.46 1.06
N GLY A 40 -2.31 2.48 0.15
CA GLY A 40 -1.10 1.71 -0.16
C GLY A 40 0.04 2.58 -0.70
N VAL A 41 -0.25 3.47 -1.65
CA VAL A 41 0.76 4.40 -2.22
C VAL A 41 1.23 5.42 -1.18
N MET A 42 0.30 5.99 -0.41
CA MET A 42 0.63 6.95 0.66
C MET A 42 1.52 6.30 1.73
N TYR A 43 1.27 5.05 2.11
CA TYR A 43 2.10 4.31 3.05
C TYR A 43 3.52 4.12 2.52
N LEU A 44 3.68 3.64 1.28
CA LEU A 44 5.00 3.48 0.67
C LEU A 44 5.75 4.82 0.56
N ALA A 45 5.07 5.90 0.20
CA ALA A 45 5.67 7.23 0.13
C ALA A 45 6.23 7.71 1.47
N VAL A 46 5.48 7.51 2.57
CA VAL A 46 5.93 7.88 3.92
C VAL A 46 7.10 7.01 4.37
N VAL A 47 7.05 5.71 4.14
CA VAL A 47 8.14 4.78 4.50
C VAL A 47 9.42 5.14 3.75
N VAL A 48 9.33 5.39 2.44
CA VAL A 48 10.48 5.81 1.63
C VAL A 48 11.01 7.18 2.08
N SER A 49 10.14 8.14 2.37
CA SER A 49 10.55 9.45 2.92
C SER A 49 11.33 9.31 4.23
N ARG A 50 10.92 8.41 5.13
CA ARG A 50 11.63 8.13 6.38
C ARG A 50 12.97 7.43 6.16
N LEU A 51 13.04 6.47 5.25
CA LEU A 51 14.29 5.78 4.88
C LEU A 51 15.32 6.77 4.30
N ILE A 52 14.88 7.65 3.40
CA ILE A 52 15.74 8.70 2.82
C ILE A 52 16.20 9.68 3.90
N ALA A 53 15.32 10.10 4.80
CA ALA A 53 15.69 11.00 5.91
C ALA A 53 16.73 10.36 6.85
N LEU A 54 16.58 9.08 7.19
CA LEU A 54 17.56 8.34 8.00
C LEU A 54 18.89 8.18 7.27
N GLN A 55 18.87 7.85 5.97
CA GLN A 55 20.07 7.76 5.15
C GLN A 55 20.78 9.13 5.06
N TYR A 56 20.03 10.22 4.89
CA TYR A 56 20.58 11.57 4.83
C TYR A 56 21.25 11.97 6.16
N ILE A 57 20.62 11.67 7.30
CA ILE A 57 21.20 11.90 8.63
C ILE A 57 22.44 11.03 8.85
N ALA A 58 22.40 9.75 8.45
CA ALA A 58 23.53 8.84 8.54
C ALA A 58 24.74 9.28 7.69
N HIS A 59 24.49 10.06 6.63
CA HIS A 59 25.52 10.52 5.69
C HIS A 59 25.94 11.99 5.91
N LEU A 60 25.55 12.61 7.04
CA LEU A 60 26.13 13.91 7.42
C LEU A 60 27.65 13.70 7.62
N PRO A 61 28.52 14.35 6.83
CA PRO A 61 29.94 14.34 7.12
C PRO A 61 30.10 14.94 8.51
N LYS A 62 30.70 14.15 9.41
CA LYS A 62 31.21 14.60 10.70
C LYS A 62 32.23 15.70 10.42
N ASN A 63 31.75 16.92 10.23
CA ASN A 63 32.61 18.07 10.06
C ASN A 63 33.21 18.34 11.44
N GLN A 64 34.55 18.24 11.44
CA GLN A 64 35.52 18.53 12.49
C GLN A 64 34.99 19.38 13.65
#